data_AF-A0A847EZW1-F1
#
_entry.id   AF-A0A847EZW1-F1
#
_cell.length_a   1.000
_cell.length_b   1.000
_cell.length_c   1.000
_cell.angle_alpha   90.00
_cell.angle_beta   90.00
_cell.angle_gamma   90.00
#
_symmetry.space_group_name_H-M   'P 1'
#
loop_
_entity.id
_entity.type
_entity.pdbx_description
1 polymer ?
#
loop_
_entity_poly.entity_id
_entity_poly.type
_entity_poly.pdbx_seq_one_letter_code
_entity_poly.pdbx_strand_id
1 'polypeptide(L)'
;MLAVGLFGTPRASANCGAIRDSDERALCRAKERGNPAECGSIRDSDKRAYCRAVVGKKPAECGSIRDSDLRSRCRAEVREASSECGAIRDADERAFCRAKSKGNAAECGAIRDSDKRAYCRAIVRKNASECGAIRDSDLRNRCRSEAR
;
A
#
# COMPACT_ATOMS: atom_id res chain seq x y z
N MET A 1 -14.75 -19.51 39.02
CA MET A 1 -15.63 -18.35 38.77
C MET A 1 -15.02 -17.57 37.61
N LEU A 2 -15.77 -17.46 36.53
CA LEU A 2 -15.38 -17.02 35.19
C LEU A 2 -15.26 -15.49 35.03
N ALA A 3 -14.49 -15.12 34.00
CA ALA A 3 -14.63 -13.98 33.08
C ALA A 3 -14.12 -12.60 33.51
N VAL A 4 -13.12 -12.09 32.77
CA VAL A 4 -13.26 -10.90 31.91
C VAL A 4 -12.41 -11.12 30.65
N GLY A 5 -13.07 -11.36 29.52
CA GLY A 5 -12.41 -11.41 28.21
C GLY A 5 -12.02 -10.00 27.75
N LEU A 6 -10.74 -9.81 27.41
CA LEU A 6 -10.29 -8.64 26.66
C LEU A 6 -10.85 -8.72 25.24
N PHE A 7 -12.02 -8.11 25.01
CA PHE A 7 -12.49 -7.80 23.67
C PHE A 7 -11.65 -6.65 23.11
N GLY A 8 -10.53 -7.01 22.45
CA GLY A 8 -9.80 -6.07 21.60
C GLY A 8 -10.74 -5.53 20.52
N THR A 9 -11.02 -4.24 20.55
CA THR A 9 -11.84 -3.55 19.54
C THR A 9 -11.22 -3.75 18.15
N PRO A 10 -11.95 -4.23 17.12
CA PRO A 10 -11.41 -4.28 15.77
C PRO A 10 -11.47 -2.87 15.15
N ARG A 11 -10.55 -1.99 15.55
CA ARG A 11 -10.37 -0.64 14.95
C ARG A 11 -9.57 -0.71 13.63
N ALA A 12 -9.84 -1.74 12.82
CA ALA A 12 -9.06 -2.13 11.65
C ALA A 12 -9.96 -2.58 10.48
N SER A 13 -11.12 -1.94 10.26
CA SER A 13 -11.92 -2.25 9.06
C SER A 13 -12.74 -1.09 8.49
N ALA A 14 -12.87 0.05 9.18
CA ALA A 14 -13.74 1.13 8.72
C ALA A 14 -13.24 1.79 7.43
N ASN A 15 -11.92 1.99 7.29
CA ASN A 15 -11.37 2.72 6.15
C ASN A 15 -11.30 1.84 4.89
N CYS A 16 -10.78 0.61 4.96
CA CYS A 16 -10.82 -0.30 3.81
C CYS A 16 -12.26 -0.59 3.34
N GLY A 17 -13.23 -0.64 4.25
CA GLY A 17 -14.65 -0.80 3.90
C GLY A 17 -15.24 0.37 3.09
N ALA A 18 -14.67 1.57 3.21
CA ALA A 18 -15.12 2.78 2.52
C ALA A 18 -14.47 2.98 1.14
N ILE A 19 -13.54 2.12 0.72
CA ILE A 19 -12.96 2.12 -0.63
C ILE A 19 -14.01 1.59 -1.61
N ARG A 20 -14.30 2.35 -2.67
CA ARG A 20 -15.30 2.01 -3.69
C ARG A 20 -14.78 0.93 -4.64
N ASP A 21 -13.55 1.10 -5.13
CA ASP A 21 -12.89 0.11 -5.99
C ASP A 21 -12.76 -1.24 -5.28
N SER A 22 -13.27 -2.31 -5.91
CA SER A 22 -13.30 -3.64 -5.30
C SER A 22 -11.92 -4.24 -5.10
N ASP A 23 -11.01 -3.99 -6.04
CA ASP A 23 -9.67 -4.56 -6.06
C ASP A 23 -8.78 -3.86 -5.03
N GLU A 24 -8.88 -2.53 -4.93
CA GLU A 24 -8.21 -1.74 -3.90
C GLU A 24 -8.76 -2.06 -2.50
N ARG A 25 -10.07 -2.24 -2.36
CA ARG A 25 -10.69 -2.67 -1.10
C ARG A 25 -10.17 -4.03 -0.66
N ALA A 26 -10.10 -4.99 -1.59
CA ALA A 26 -9.58 -6.32 -1.32
C ALA A 26 -8.09 -6.28 -0.93
N LEU A 27 -7.26 -5.53 -1.65
CA LEU A 27 -5.85 -5.31 -1.31
C LEU A 27 -5.68 -4.69 0.07
N CYS A 28 -6.44 -3.66 0.39
CA CYS A 28 -6.41 -2.98 1.69
C CYS A 28 -6.73 -3.94 2.84
N ARG A 29 -7.80 -4.74 2.69
CA ARG A 29 -8.18 -5.78 3.67
C ARG A 29 -7.12 -6.87 3.81
N ALA A 30 -6.54 -7.31 2.69
CA ALA A 30 -5.49 -8.32 2.69
C ALA A 30 -4.24 -7.85 3.46
N LYS A 31 -3.84 -6.59 3.26
CA LYS A 31 -2.74 -5.95 4.01
C LYS A 31 -3.06 -5.80 5.50
N GLU A 32 -4.24 -5.28 5.87
CA GLU A 32 -4.64 -5.11 7.28
C GLU A 32 -4.70 -6.45 8.03
N ARG A 33 -5.21 -7.51 7.37
CA ARG A 33 -5.34 -8.84 7.97
C ARG A 33 -4.07 -9.68 7.87
N GLY A 34 -3.11 -9.28 7.04
CA GLY A 34 -1.93 -10.09 6.71
C GLY A 34 -2.26 -11.42 6.03
N ASN A 35 -3.43 -11.54 5.38
CA ASN A 35 -3.90 -12.80 4.82
C ASN A 35 -3.87 -12.77 3.28
N PRO A 36 -2.97 -13.52 2.62
CA PRO A 36 -2.88 -13.55 1.16
C PRO A 36 -4.07 -14.23 0.48
N ALA A 37 -4.91 -14.98 1.21
CA ALA A 37 -6.14 -15.57 0.65
C ALA A 37 -7.15 -14.49 0.22
N GLU A 38 -7.19 -13.36 0.90
CA GLU A 38 -8.07 -12.21 0.59
C GLU A 38 -7.74 -11.61 -0.80
N CYS A 39 -6.50 -11.74 -1.27
CA CYS A 39 -6.08 -11.33 -2.60
C CYS A 39 -6.80 -12.09 -3.72
N GLY A 40 -7.43 -13.25 -3.43
CA GLY A 40 -8.16 -14.05 -4.42
C GLY A 40 -9.37 -13.34 -5.03
N SER A 41 -9.93 -12.35 -4.34
CA SER A 41 -11.08 -11.56 -4.79
C SER A 41 -10.72 -10.42 -5.76
N ILE A 42 -9.42 -10.14 -5.94
CA ILE A 42 -8.92 -9.11 -6.86
C ILE A 42 -9.06 -9.59 -8.30
N ARG A 43 -9.77 -8.80 -9.12
CA ARG A 43 -10.03 -9.12 -10.53
C ARG A 43 -8.81 -8.88 -11.40
N ASP A 44 -8.16 -7.75 -11.23
CA ASP A 44 -6.91 -7.41 -11.92
C ASP A 44 -5.79 -8.40 -11.57
N SER A 45 -5.21 -9.05 -12.59
CA SER A 45 -4.20 -10.09 -12.39
C SER A 45 -2.89 -9.55 -11.80
N ASP A 46 -2.51 -8.35 -12.20
CA ASP A 46 -1.26 -7.71 -11.79
C ASP A 46 -1.38 -7.21 -10.34
N LYS A 47 -2.51 -6.57 -9.97
CA LYS A 47 -2.83 -6.22 -8.58
C LYS A 47 -2.95 -7.47 -7.70
N ARG A 48 -3.53 -8.56 -8.20
CA ARG A 48 -3.63 -9.82 -7.46
C ARG A 48 -2.26 -10.43 -7.18
N ALA A 49 -1.38 -10.46 -8.18
CA ALA A 49 0.00 -10.92 -8.01
C ALA A 49 0.77 -10.02 -7.03
N TYR A 50 0.66 -8.70 -7.18
CA TYR A 50 1.23 -7.73 -6.23
C TYR A 50 0.73 -7.97 -4.79
N CYS A 51 -0.57 -8.15 -4.59
CA CYS A 51 -1.15 -8.43 -3.28
C CYS A 51 -0.56 -9.69 -2.66
N ARG A 52 -0.53 -10.80 -3.41
CA ARG A 52 0.04 -12.08 -2.93
C ARG A 52 1.52 -11.96 -2.60
N ALA A 53 2.27 -11.22 -3.41
CA ALA A 53 3.69 -10.98 -3.21
C ALA A 53 3.96 -10.20 -1.92
N VAL A 54 3.26 -9.07 -1.73
CA VAL A 54 3.47 -8.15 -0.60
C VAL A 54 2.92 -8.74 0.70
N VAL A 55 1.69 -9.24 0.70
CA VAL A 55 1.05 -9.81 1.91
C VAL A 55 1.68 -11.15 2.27
N GLY A 56 1.97 -12.00 1.29
CA GLY A 56 2.61 -13.30 1.49
C GLY A 56 4.13 -13.25 1.61
N LYS A 57 4.76 -12.08 1.43
CA LYS A 57 6.22 -11.88 1.37
C LYS A 57 6.93 -12.81 0.36
N LYS A 58 6.31 -13.02 -0.80
CA LYS A 58 6.80 -13.91 -1.87
C LYS A 58 7.33 -13.10 -3.04
N PRO A 59 8.65 -12.83 -3.15
CA PRO A 59 9.19 -12.02 -4.23
C PRO A 59 9.04 -12.68 -5.62
N ALA A 60 8.91 -14.01 -5.67
CA ALA A 60 8.64 -14.75 -6.91
C ALA A 60 7.31 -14.33 -7.57
N GLU A 61 6.29 -14.00 -6.78
CA GLU A 61 4.98 -13.57 -7.28
C GLU A 61 5.04 -12.23 -8.01
N CYS A 62 6.02 -11.37 -7.69
CA CYS A 62 6.24 -10.12 -8.44
C CYS A 62 6.65 -10.41 -9.90
N GLY A 63 7.21 -11.58 -10.21
CA GLY A 63 7.59 -11.97 -11.57
C GLY A 63 6.41 -12.13 -12.53
N SER A 64 5.22 -12.44 -12.00
CA SER A 64 3.99 -12.62 -12.78
C SER A 64 3.33 -11.30 -13.20
N ILE A 65 3.80 -10.16 -12.67
CA ILE A 65 3.25 -8.84 -12.95
C ILE A 65 3.74 -8.37 -14.33
N ARG A 66 2.79 -8.08 -15.22
CA ARG A 66 3.07 -7.61 -16.58
C ARG A 66 3.48 -6.15 -16.60
N ASP A 67 2.80 -5.31 -15.83
CA ASP A 67 3.17 -3.92 -15.64
C ASP A 67 4.58 -3.77 -15.04
N SER A 68 5.48 -3.11 -15.76
CA SER A 68 6.89 -2.99 -15.36
C SER A 68 7.10 -2.15 -14.10
N ASP A 69 6.25 -1.13 -13.92
CA ASP A 69 6.38 -0.16 -12.83
C ASP A 69 5.85 -0.79 -11.54
N LEU A 70 4.68 -1.43 -11.60
CA LEU A 70 4.11 -2.21 -10.51
C LEU A 70 5.01 -3.40 -10.13
N ARG A 71 5.64 -4.06 -11.11
CA ARG A 71 6.60 -5.14 -10.83
C ARG A 71 7.82 -4.62 -10.08
N SER A 72 8.39 -3.51 -10.53
CA SER A 72 9.54 -2.87 -9.87
C SER A 72 9.18 -2.43 -8.45
N ARG A 73 7.99 -1.84 -8.27
CA ARG A 73 7.45 -1.47 -6.96
C ARG A 73 7.25 -2.68 -6.05
N CYS A 74 6.67 -3.76 -6.57
CA CYS A 74 6.49 -5.02 -5.85
C CYS A 74 7.82 -5.56 -5.31
N ARG A 75 8.85 -5.60 -6.16
CA ARG A 75 10.19 -6.06 -5.78
C ARG A 75 10.83 -5.16 -4.74
N ALA A 76 10.71 -3.84 -4.89
CA ALA A 76 11.21 -2.88 -3.92
C ALA A 76 10.55 -3.08 -2.54
N GLU A 77 9.24 -3.31 -2.50
CA GLU A 77 8.49 -3.51 -1.25
C GLU A 77 8.74 -4.87 -0.61
N VAL A 78 8.86 -5.96 -1.38
CA VAL A 78 9.07 -7.31 -0.80
C VAL A 78 10.54 -7.54 -0.42
N ARG A 79 11.48 -6.96 -1.16
CA ARG A 79 12.92 -7.14 -0.95
C ARG A 79 13.57 -6.00 -0.17
N GLU A 80 12.81 -4.95 0.19
CA GLU A 80 13.30 -3.73 0.83
C GLU A 80 14.48 -3.08 0.07
N ALA A 81 14.49 -3.23 -1.26
CA ALA A 81 15.61 -2.86 -2.11
C ALA A 81 15.34 -1.55 -2.87
N SER A 82 15.97 -0.46 -2.42
CA SER A 82 15.89 0.86 -3.06
C SER A 82 16.36 0.88 -4.52
N SER A 83 17.23 -0.06 -4.91
CA SER A 83 17.76 -0.17 -6.28
C SER A 83 16.69 -0.53 -7.30
N GLU A 84 15.65 -1.29 -6.89
CA GLU A 84 14.55 -1.71 -7.76
C GLU A 84 13.65 -0.51 -8.15
N CYS A 85 13.62 0.56 -7.33
CA CYS A 85 12.88 1.78 -7.66
C CYS A 85 13.43 2.50 -8.91
N GLY A 86 14.68 2.25 -9.30
CA GLY A 86 15.29 2.87 -10.48
C GLY A 86 14.67 2.41 -11.80
N ALA A 87 14.05 1.22 -11.83
CA ALA A 87 13.42 0.67 -13.02
C ALA A 87 11.99 1.19 -13.28
N ILE A 88 11.42 1.95 -12.34
CA ILE A 88 10.09 2.54 -12.46
C ILE A 88 10.16 3.73 -13.44
N ARG A 89 9.36 3.67 -14.50
CA ARG A 89 9.31 4.72 -15.53
C ARG A 89 8.53 5.93 -15.05
N ASP A 90 7.37 5.72 -14.43
CA ASP A 90 6.58 6.79 -13.83
C ASP A 90 7.37 7.56 -12.76
N ALA A 91 7.48 8.88 -12.93
CA ALA A 91 8.32 9.70 -12.07
C ALA A 91 7.76 9.80 -10.64
N ASP A 92 6.43 9.84 -10.50
CA ASP A 92 5.75 9.96 -9.21
C ASP A 92 5.84 8.65 -8.43
N GLU A 93 5.65 7.51 -9.09
CA GLU A 93 5.83 6.19 -8.49
C GLU A 93 7.28 5.91 -8.13
N ARG A 94 8.22 6.33 -8.97
CA ARG A 94 9.66 6.24 -8.67
C ARG A 94 10.03 7.05 -7.44
N ALA A 95 9.53 8.29 -7.33
CA ALA A 95 9.75 9.15 -6.19
C ALA A 95 9.12 8.55 -4.91
N PHE A 96 7.89 8.05 -4.98
CA PHE A 96 7.24 7.36 -3.87
C PHE A 96 8.03 6.13 -3.40
N CYS A 97 8.46 5.28 -4.33
CA CYS A 97 9.25 4.09 -4.03
C CYS A 97 10.55 4.47 -3.31
N ARG A 98 11.30 5.44 -3.83
CA ARG A 98 12.54 5.93 -3.20
C ARG A 98 12.29 6.52 -1.82
N ALA A 99 11.22 7.31 -1.66
CA ALA A 99 10.85 7.91 -0.38
C ALA A 99 10.56 6.85 0.67
N LYS A 100 9.81 5.81 0.31
CA LYS A 100 9.48 4.67 1.18
C LYS A 100 10.72 3.86 1.55
N SER A 101 11.53 3.45 0.56
CA SER A 101 12.72 2.62 0.82
C SER A 101 13.82 3.35 1.60
N LYS A 102 13.96 4.66 1.44
CA LYS A 102 14.91 5.48 2.21
C LYS A 102 14.33 5.98 3.54
N GLY A 103 13.02 5.87 3.75
CA GLY A 103 12.32 6.49 4.88
C GLY A 103 12.40 8.03 4.88
N ASN A 104 12.59 8.67 3.73
CA ASN A 104 12.80 10.11 3.63
C ASN A 104 11.61 10.81 2.95
N ALA A 105 10.82 11.55 3.73
CA ALA A 105 9.65 12.27 3.23
C ALA A 105 10.00 13.46 2.32
N ALA A 106 11.25 13.92 2.30
CA ALA A 106 11.69 14.96 1.36
C ALA A 106 11.60 14.48 -0.10
N GLU A 107 11.84 13.19 -0.35
CA GLU A 107 11.73 12.57 -1.68
C GLU A 107 10.28 12.61 -2.21
N CYS A 108 9.28 12.64 -1.34
CA CYS A 108 7.89 12.87 -1.73
C CYS A 108 7.66 14.24 -2.39
N GLY A 109 8.58 15.20 -2.21
CA GLY A 109 8.52 16.51 -2.86
C GLY A 109 8.65 16.46 -4.38
N ALA A 110 9.26 15.40 -4.92
CA ALA A 110 9.39 15.19 -6.37
C ALA A 110 8.08 14.71 -7.03
N ILE A 111 7.09 14.29 -6.24
CA ILE A 111 5.79 13.81 -6.73
C ILE A 111 4.95 15.02 -7.17
N ARG A 112 4.55 15.01 -8.45
CA ARG A 112 3.74 16.07 -9.06
C ARG A 112 2.29 15.98 -8.62
N ASP A 113 1.71 14.78 -8.65
CA ASP A 113 0.35 14.55 -8.19
C ASP A 113 0.18 14.87 -6.70
N SER A 114 -0.77 15.74 -6.37
CA SER A 114 -0.96 16.24 -4.99
C SER A 114 -1.42 15.14 -4.03
N ASP A 115 -2.26 14.23 -4.52
CA ASP A 115 -2.88 13.17 -3.74
C ASP A 115 -1.85 12.06 -3.46
N LYS A 116 -1.07 11.65 -4.47
CA LYS A 116 0.09 10.76 -4.31
C LYS A 116 1.16 11.37 -3.42
N ARG A 117 1.40 12.68 -3.49
CA ARG A 117 2.37 13.37 -2.62
C ARG A 117 1.93 13.35 -1.17
N ALA A 118 0.66 13.66 -0.90
CA ALA A 118 0.09 13.59 0.45
C ALA A 118 0.13 12.14 0.98
N TYR A 119 -0.25 11.17 0.15
CA TYR A 119 -0.12 9.74 0.45
C TYR A 119 1.32 9.37 0.82
N CYS A 120 2.29 9.74 -0.01
CA CYS A 120 3.70 9.47 0.22
C CYS A 120 4.18 9.96 1.59
N ARG A 121 3.90 11.24 1.90
CA ARG A 121 4.35 11.82 3.16
C ARG A 121 3.67 11.16 4.36
N ALA A 122 2.37 10.85 4.25
CA ALA A 122 1.63 10.14 5.29
C ALA A 122 2.25 8.78 5.59
N ILE A 123 2.61 8.00 4.56
CA ILE A 123 3.20 6.66 4.72
C ILE A 123 4.62 6.76 5.29
N VAL A 124 5.47 7.61 4.73
CA VAL A 124 6.88 7.71 5.14
C VAL A 124 7.02 8.26 6.56
N ARG A 125 6.18 9.23 6.94
CA ARG A 125 6.16 9.82 8.29
C ARG A 125 5.29 9.04 9.28
N LYS A 126 4.58 8.00 8.81
CA LYS A 126 3.57 7.26 9.59
C LYS A 126 2.56 8.19 10.27
N ASN A 127 2.08 9.18 9.53
CA ASN A 127 1.15 10.19 10.03
C ASN A 127 -0.14 10.20 9.20
N ALA A 128 -1.16 9.49 9.70
CA ALA A 128 -2.48 9.44 9.09
C ALA A 128 -3.19 10.81 8.97
N SER A 129 -2.76 11.84 9.71
CA SER A 129 -3.32 13.20 9.58
C SER A 129 -3.04 13.78 8.19
N GLU A 130 -1.92 13.42 7.57
CA GLU A 130 -1.57 13.89 6.22
C GLU A 130 -2.49 13.31 5.13
N CYS A 131 -3.16 12.18 5.40
CA CYS A 131 -4.17 11.62 4.50
C CYS A 131 -5.38 12.55 4.32
N GLY A 132 -5.61 13.52 5.22
CA GLY A 132 -6.70 14.49 5.11
C GLY A 132 -6.58 15.41 3.88
N ALA A 133 -5.37 15.59 3.33
CA ALA A 133 -5.13 16.40 2.15
C ALA A 133 -5.46 15.70 0.83
N ILE A 134 -5.71 14.38 0.86
CA ILE A 134 -6.01 13.56 -0.33
C ILE A 134 -7.46 13.78 -0.74
N ARG A 135 -7.68 14.24 -1.98
CA ARG A 135 -9.02 14.48 -2.54
C ARG A 135 -9.71 13.18 -2.90
N ASP A 136 -9.00 12.28 -3.56
CA ASP A 136 -9.49 10.95 -3.92
C ASP A 136 -9.91 10.16 -2.65
N SER A 137 -11.16 9.69 -2.63
CA SER A 137 -11.71 9.03 -1.44
C SER A 137 -11.09 7.67 -1.18
N ASP A 138 -10.80 6.91 -2.22
CA ASP A 138 -10.32 5.54 -2.12
C ASP A 138 -8.86 5.55 -1.66
N LEU A 139 -8.04 6.41 -2.27
CA LEU A 139 -6.66 6.65 -1.85
C LEU A 139 -6.58 7.21 -0.42
N ARG A 140 -7.48 8.13 -0.04
CA ARG A 140 -7.54 8.66 1.34
C ARG A 140 -7.85 7.57 2.35
N ASN A 141 -8.81 6.71 2.03
CA ASN A 141 -9.21 5.61 2.89
C ASN A 141 -8.08 4.57 3.01
N ARG A 142 -7.43 4.22 1.89
CA ARG A 142 -6.23 3.38 1.89
C ARG A 142 -5.11 3.98 2.74
N CYS A 143 -4.83 5.27 2.56
CA CYS A 143 -3.83 6.00 3.33
C CYS A 143 -4.04 5.87 4.83
N ARG A 144 -5.28 6.06 5.32
CA ARG A 144 -5.61 5.98 6.76
C ARG A 144 -5.47 4.56 7.33
N SER A 145 -5.53 3.54 6.48
CA SER A 145 -5.25 2.17 6.88
C SER A 145 -3.74 1.87 6.90
N GLU A 146 -2.99 2.39 5.94
CA GLU A 146 -1.56 2.10 5.79
C GLU A 146 -0.61 3.03 6.59
N ALA A 147 -1.00 4.27 6.89
CA ALA A 147 -0.17 5.27 7.59
C ALA A 147 -0.23 5.16 9.12
N ARG A 148 0.02 3.96 9.68
CA ARG A 148 -0.02 3.65 11.11
C ARG A 148 1.34 3.27 11.69
#